data_AF-A0AAW1L6U9-F1
#
_entry.id   AF-A0AAW1L6U9-F1
#
_cell.length_a   1.000
_cell.length_b   1.000
_cell.length_c   1.000
_cell.angle_alpha   90.00
_cell.angle_beta   90.00
_cell.angle_gamma   90.00
#
_symmetry.space_group_name_H-M   'P 1'
#
loop_
_entity.id
_entity.type
_entity.pdbx_description
1 polymer ?
#
loop_
_entity_poly.entity_id
_entity_poly.type
_entity_poly.pdbx_seq_one_letter_code
_entity_poly.pdbx_strand_id
1 'polypeptide(L)'
;MSGKIRKPTHNIKKSVQNPNGQNIADKLPLRYGKDAKFLIVEGTNIFCGTCAKKLKNDVRSVKEHLDSADHLKKSNISRKKIKYSCDICNKFYSTEASWDNHLVDLTHLARYNNLTKSRKGLTEYECLTCSLVIFGDEESTQKHHALFANRRAKEIVLPKPVLYLLSSRAFIQENSEKLLKEASKAFNSQDNEKEVCVALVKVLKEYYPQCKAYPFGSRLTGLGYCDSDLDVFLDIGDMYNGNHHQDEEEQANIVTVVARTLQKHKNLFSDINKVDVFLDIGDMYNGNHHQDEEEQANIVTVVARTLQKHKNLFSDINKVAGARTPIVQVFHKDSNIDCDISFKHGLSVENTTFIKLCFDVQTILISTLLYLKEWYASTNLSGLSSYALTMLMIFYLQTTGYLLSVKDLRRI
;
A
#
# COMPACT_ATOMS: atom_id res chain seq x y z
N MET A 1 47.86 -10.41 19.65
CA MET A 1 46.98 -9.60 20.52
C MET A 1 46.14 -8.66 19.65
N SER A 2 44.96 -9.10 19.21
CA SER A 2 44.04 -8.29 18.42
C SER A 2 43.08 -7.56 19.36
N GLY A 3 43.35 -6.27 19.59
CA GLY A 3 42.50 -5.40 20.39
C GLY A 3 41.09 -5.31 19.81
N LYS A 4 40.10 -5.84 20.54
CA LYS A 4 38.68 -5.60 20.27
C LYS A 4 38.38 -4.12 20.52
N ILE A 5 38.35 -3.31 19.46
CA ILE A 5 37.82 -1.95 19.52
C ILE A 5 36.32 -2.05 19.82
N ARG A 6 35.91 -1.78 21.06
CA ARG A 6 34.50 -1.72 21.47
C ARG A 6 33.82 -0.57 20.72
N LYS A 7 32.75 -0.87 19.97
CA LYS A 7 31.90 0.11 19.28
C LYS A 7 31.31 1.11 20.30
N PRO A 8 31.18 2.41 19.99
CA PRO A 8 30.39 3.31 20.82
C PRO A 8 28.92 2.92 20.70
N THR A 9 28.33 2.47 21.80
CA THR A 9 26.87 2.31 21.90
C THR A 9 26.24 3.71 21.85
N HIS A 10 25.26 3.90 20.96
CA HIS A 10 24.53 5.16 20.91
C HIS A 10 23.72 5.33 22.20
N ASN A 11 23.83 6.46 22.88
CA ASN A 11 23.12 6.73 24.13
C ASN A 11 21.83 7.49 23.82
N ILE A 12 20.69 6.80 23.81
CA ILE A 12 19.38 7.38 23.51
C ILE A 12 18.57 7.46 24.79
N LYS A 13 17.93 8.60 25.03
CA LYS A 13 17.04 8.84 26.17
C LYS A 13 15.81 9.61 25.73
N LYS A 14 14.70 9.51 26.46
CA LYS A 14 13.56 10.43 26.26
C LYS A 14 14.04 11.86 26.43
N SER A 15 13.63 12.74 25.52
CA SER A 15 14.07 14.14 25.51
C SER A 15 13.61 14.88 26.76
N VAL A 16 12.38 14.62 27.20
CA VAL A 16 11.85 15.19 28.44
C VAL A 16 11.69 14.04 29.44
N GLN A 17 12.38 14.12 30.58
CA GLN A 17 12.37 13.04 31.57
C GLN A 17 11.10 13.07 32.44
N ASN A 18 10.59 14.26 32.76
CA ASN A 18 9.41 14.42 33.59
C ASN A 18 8.42 15.44 32.97
N PRO A 19 7.71 15.06 31.89
CA PRO A 19 6.80 15.97 31.19
C PRO A 19 5.61 16.43 32.07
N ASN A 20 5.27 15.65 33.10
CA ASN A 20 4.20 15.95 34.05
C ASN A 20 4.69 16.72 35.29
N GLY A 21 5.98 17.08 35.35
CA GLY A 21 6.54 17.90 36.43
C GLY A 21 5.81 19.25 36.54
N GLN A 22 5.66 19.76 37.76
CA GLN A 22 5.05 21.07 37.97
C GLN A 22 6.02 22.21 37.59
N ASN A 23 7.33 21.95 37.63
CA ASN A 23 8.36 22.91 37.26
C ASN A 23 8.59 22.91 35.75
N ILE A 24 8.67 24.10 35.12
CA ILE A 24 8.93 24.20 33.67
C ILE A 24 10.29 23.60 33.28
N ALA A 25 11.27 23.62 34.19
CA ALA A 25 12.59 23.03 33.97
C ALA A 25 12.52 21.51 33.77
N ASP A 26 11.56 20.84 34.41
CA ASP A 26 11.33 19.39 34.25
C ASP A 26 10.77 19.04 32.86
N LYS A 27 10.12 20.02 32.23
CA LYS A 27 9.53 19.93 30.89
C LYS A 27 10.51 20.31 29.78
N LEU A 28 11.73 20.75 30.14
CA LEU A 28 12.73 21.09 29.15
C LEU A 28 13.40 19.83 28.58
N PRO A 29 13.67 19.82 27.26
CA PRO A 29 14.44 18.75 26.66
C PRO A 29 15.88 18.66 27.19
N LEU A 30 16.46 17.46 27.17
CA LEU A 30 17.82 17.17 27.67
C LEU A 30 18.90 18.09 27.08
N ARG A 31 18.74 18.52 25.81
CA ARG A 31 19.60 19.51 25.15
C ARG A 31 19.69 20.87 25.87
N TYR A 32 18.73 21.21 26.73
CA TYR A 32 18.74 22.40 27.60
C TYR A 32 19.15 22.10 29.04
N GLY A 33 19.59 20.87 29.36
CA GLY A 33 19.92 20.49 30.74
C GLY A 33 21.01 21.35 31.40
N LYS A 34 21.93 21.93 30.61
CA LYS A 34 22.95 22.87 31.12
C LYS A 34 22.39 24.24 31.47
N ASP A 35 21.26 24.61 30.87
CA ASP A 35 20.59 25.89 31.06
C ASP A 35 19.66 25.90 32.26
N ALA A 36 19.11 24.74 32.61
CA ALA A 36 18.11 24.59 33.68
C ALA A 36 18.55 25.25 34.99
N LYS A 37 19.85 25.23 35.31
CA LYS A 37 20.42 25.87 36.51
C LYS A 37 20.28 27.41 36.56
N PHE A 38 20.03 28.06 35.42
CA PHE A 38 19.85 29.50 35.34
C PHE A 38 18.38 29.90 35.44
N LEU A 39 17.45 28.94 35.38
CA LEU A 39 16.03 29.19 35.55
C LEU A 39 15.67 29.17 37.03
N ILE A 40 15.08 30.25 37.49
CA ILE A 40 14.54 30.42 38.84
C ILE A 40 13.02 30.40 38.72
N VAL A 41 12.37 29.51 39.47
CA VAL A 41 10.91 29.32 39.41
C VAL A 41 10.32 29.65 40.77
N GLU A 42 9.43 30.65 40.78
CA GLU A 42 8.74 31.15 41.96
C GLU A 42 7.22 31.09 41.72
N GLY A 43 6.59 30.01 42.16
CA GLY A 43 5.19 29.71 41.85
C GLY A 43 4.99 29.55 40.34
N THR A 44 4.23 30.46 39.71
CA THR A 44 4.00 30.48 38.26
C THR A 44 4.97 31.39 37.50
N ASN A 45 5.83 32.13 38.20
CA ASN A 45 6.78 33.06 37.58
C ASN A 45 8.09 32.34 37.31
N ILE A 46 8.66 32.59 36.12
CA ILE A 46 9.95 32.06 35.72
C ILE A 46 10.88 33.21 35.39
N PHE A 47 12.10 33.15 35.90
CA PHE A 47 13.15 34.13 35.67
C PHE A 47 14.40 33.43 35.18
N CYS A 48 15.15 34.08 34.29
CA CYS A 48 16.53 33.70 34.03
C CYS A 48 17.45 34.52 34.96
N GLY A 49 18.09 33.87 35.92
CA GLY A 49 18.98 34.52 36.88
C GLY A 49 20.19 35.19 36.22
N THR A 50 20.69 34.63 35.12
CA THR A 50 21.84 35.19 34.37
C THR A 50 21.47 36.40 33.53
N CYS A 51 20.26 36.43 32.97
CA CYS A 51 19.80 37.56 32.16
C CYS A 51 18.98 38.58 32.95
N ALA A 52 18.66 38.30 34.22
CA ALA A 52 17.74 39.06 35.07
C ALA A 52 16.40 39.37 34.38
N LYS A 53 15.87 38.40 33.61
CA LYS A 53 14.68 38.57 32.76
C LYS A 53 13.54 37.67 33.21
N LYS A 54 12.34 38.23 33.35
CA LYS A 54 11.10 37.46 33.52
C LYS A 54 10.68 36.82 32.20
N LEU A 55 10.39 35.53 32.23
CA LEU A 55 9.98 34.72 31.08
C LEU A 55 8.49 34.38 31.18
N LYS A 56 7.86 34.10 30.03
CA LYS A 56 6.52 33.51 30.00
C LYS A 56 6.58 32.06 30.48
N ASN A 57 5.53 31.61 31.16
CA ASN A 57 5.41 30.25 31.68
C ASN A 57 4.94 29.27 30.60
N ASP A 58 5.74 29.15 29.53
CA ASP A 58 5.53 28.18 28.47
C ASP A 58 6.89 27.74 27.91
N VAL A 59 7.00 26.46 27.54
CA VAL A 59 8.26 25.83 27.15
C VAL A 59 8.87 26.52 25.92
N ARG A 60 8.03 26.95 24.98
CA ARG A 60 8.47 27.60 23.75
C ARG A 60 9.19 28.93 24.04
N SER A 61 8.56 29.82 24.81
CA SER A 61 9.16 31.11 25.18
C SER A 61 10.45 30.94 25.98
N VAL A 62 10.52 29.92 26.85
CA VAL A 62 11.75 29.61 27.59
C VAL A 62 12.85 29.14 26.64
N LYS A 63 12.57 28.20 25.73
CA LYS A 63 13.54 27.74 24.71
C LYS A 63 14.05 28.88 23.84
N GLU A 64 13.15 29.72 23.32
CA GLU A 64 13.48 30.90 22.51
C GLU A 64 14.43 31.86 23.26
N HIS A 65 14.23 32.04 24.57
CA HIS A 65 15.15 32.83 25.40
C HIS A 65 16.51 32.13 25.58
N LEU A 66 16.53 30.83 25.91
CA LEU A 66 17.74 30.07 26.16
C LEU A 66 18.64 29.90 24.92
N ASP A 67 18.08 30.07 23.71
CA ASP A 67 18.83 30.09 22.46
C ASP A 67 19.19 31.50 21.98
N SER A 68 18.77 32.54 22.69
CA SER A 68 19.13 33.91 22.35
C SER A 68 20.64 34.15 22.49
N ALA A 69 21.21 34.94 21.58
CA ALA A 69 22.63 35.29 21.59
C ALA A 69 23.05 35.95 22.92
N ASP A 70 22.16 36.74 23.55
CA ASP A 70 22.42 37.37 24.85
C ASP A 70 22.58 36.33 25.96
N HIS A 71 21.67 35.35 26.05
CA HIS A 71 21.75 34.29 27.06
C HIS A 71 22.99 33.43 26.87
N LEU A 72 23.26 32.97 25.65
CA LEU A 72 24.44 32.13 25.36
C LEU A 72 25.75 32.84 25.70
N LYS A 73 25.83 34.15 25.43
CA LYS A 73 27.00 34.97 25.79
C LYS A 73 27.16 35.12 27.30
N LYS A 74 26.09 35.44 28.04
CA LYS A 74 26.15 35.66 29.50
C LYS A 74 26.33 34.35 30.29
N SER A 75 25.75 33.25 29.81
CA SER A 75 25.84 31.93 30.46
C SER A 75 27.12 31.17 30.13
N ASN A 76 27.90 31.66 29.14
CA ASN A 76 29.08 30.99 28.60
C ASN A 76 28.78 29.56 28.13
N ILE A 77 27.61 29.34 27.53
CA ILE A 77 27.19 28.05 26.96
C ILE A 77 27.40 28.06 25.45
N SER A 78 28.03 27.00 24.94
CA SER A 78 28.08 26.70 23.51
C SER A 78 27.04 25.65 23.14
N ARG A 79 26.16 25.97 22.19
CA ARG A 79 25.14 25.06 21.64
C ARG A 79 25.75 24.12 20.61
N LYS A 80 25.48 22.82 20.75
CA LYS A 80 25.82 21.82 19.72
C LYS A 80 24.84 21.92 18.56
N LYS A 81 25.31 21.65 17.34
CA LYS A 81 24.41 21.44 16.19
C LYS A 81 23.64 20.13 16.41
N ILE A 82 22.32 20.24 16.46
CA ILE A 82 21.39 19.13 16.64
C ILE A 82 20.62 18.94 15.34
N LYS A 83 20.42 17.68 14.95
CA LYS A 83 19.51 17.29 13.85
C LYS A 83 18.22 16.75 14.44
N TYR A 84 17.13 16.83 13.68
CA TYR A 84 15.82 16.34 14.10
C TYR A 84 15.25 15.41 13.03
N SER A 85 14.55 14.36 13.45
CA SER A 85 13.92 13.38 12.57
C SER A 85 12.56 12.96 13.14
N CYS A 86 11.55 12.93 12.28
CA CYS A 86 10.23 12.43 12.63
C CYS A 86 10.01 11.07 11.97
N ASP A 87 9.84 10.01 12.78
CA ASP A 87 9.67 8.63 12.30
C ASP A 87 8.39 8.49 11.47
N ILE A 88 7.26 9.01 11.97
CA ILE A 88 5.96 8.89 11.30
C ILE A 88 5.81 9.77 10.07
N CYS A 89 6.71 10.75 9.90
CA CYS A 89 6.70 11.61 8.73
C CYS A 89 7.84 11.35 7.75
N ASN A 90 8.85 10.58 8.16
CA ASN A 90 10.10 10.38 7.44
C ASN A 90 10.74 11.69 6.94
N LYS A 91 10.70 12.74 7.79
CA LYS A 91 11.25 14.08 7.49
C LYS A 91 12.41 14.40 8.42
N PHE A 92 13.37 15.16 7.91
CA PHE A 92 14.55 15.63 8.65
C PHE A 92 14.61 17.14 8.69
N TYR A 93 15.07 17.68 9.82
CA TYR A 93 15.20 19.11 10.06
C TYR A 93 16.57 19.42 10.66
N SER A 94 17.07 20.61 10.36
CA SER A 94 18.39 21.10 10.81
C SER A 94 18.29 22.17 11.89
N THR A 95 17.09 22.67 12.21
CA THR A 95 16.85 23.73 13.20
C THR A 95 15.67 23.38 14.09
N GLU A 96 15.72 23.81 15.35
CA GLU A 96 14.64 23.56 16.32
C GLU A 96 13.34 24.27 15.94
N ALA A 97 13.43 25.50 15.40
CA ALA A 97 12.24 26.23 14.97
C ALA A 97 11.46 25.52 13.86
N SER A 98 12.15 24.95 12.86
CA SER A 98 11.49 24.18 11.79
C SER A 98 10.93 22.84 12.29
N TRP A 99 11.59 22.25 13.29
CA TRP A 99 11.13 21.06 13.97
C TRP A 99 9.86 21.30 14.80
N ASP A 100 9.84 22.34 15.63
CA ASP A 100 8.68 22.72 16.45
C ASP A 100 7.47 23.02 15.56
N ASN A 101 7.67 23.77 14.47
CA ASN A 101 6.62 24.05 13.49
C ASN A 101 6.10 22.76 12.81
N HIS A 102 6.96 21.77 12.58
CA HIS A 102 6.55 20.48 12.02
C HIS A 102 5.62 19.71 12.95
N LEU A 103 5.91 19.66 14.26
CA LEU A 103 5.12 18.88 15.22
C LEU A 103 3.68 19.40 15.39
N VAL A 104 3.44 20.67 15.07
CA VAL A 104 2.11 21.30 15.12
C VAL A 104 1.44 21.42 13.74
N ASP A 105 2.11 20.97 12.68
CA ASP A 105 1.60 21.03 11.31
C ASP A 105 0.39 20.09 11.13
N LEU A 106 -0.63 20.54 10.38
CA LEU A 106 -1.86 19.77 10.16
C LEU A 106 -1.58 18.39 9.53
N THR A 107 -0.59 18.28 8.64
CA THR A 107 -0.23 17.01 8.01
C THR A 107 0.42 16.05 9.00
N HIS A 108 1.23 16.58 9.93
CA HIS A 108 1.80 15.79 11.02
C HIS A 108 0.70 15.29 11.96
N LEU A 109 -0.20 16.18 12.39
CA LEU A 109 -1.30 15.85 13.30
C LEU A 109 -2.24 14.79 12.68
N ALA A 110 -2.57 14.91 11.39
CA ALA A 110 -3.35 13.90 10.69
C ALA A 110 -2.67 12.53 10.71
N ARG A 111 -1.37 12.46 10.42
CA ARG A 111 -0.58 11.21 10.48
C ARG A 111 -0.57 10.62 11.89
N TYR A 112 -0.34 11.45 12.91
CA TYR A 112 -0.34 11.03 14.31
C TYR A 112 -1.71 10.47 14.73
N ASN A 113 -2.80 11.14 14.36
CA ASN A 113 -4.15 10.73 14.70
C ASN A 113 -4.57 9.41 14.04
N ASN A 114 -4.04 9.14 12.84
CA ASN A 114 -4.27 7.93 12.08
C ASN A 114 -3.39 6.74 12.51
N LEU A 115 -2.51 6.91 13.51
CA LEU A 115 -1.73 5.79 14.04
C LEU A 115 -2.62 4.73 14.70
N THR A 116 -2.21 3.47 14.54
CA THR A 116 -2.82 2.34 15.25
C THR A 116 -2.72 2.55 16.76
N LYS A 117 -3.67 2.00 17.53
CA LYS A 117 -3.67 2.10 19.00
C LYS A 117 -2.33 1.67 19.63
N SER A 118 -1.66 0.67 19.05
CA SER A 118 -0.36 0.17 19.49
C SER A 118 0.78 1.18 19.35
N ARG A 119 0.68 2.12 18.41
CA ARG A 119 1.66 3.19 18.19
C ARG A 119 1.16 4.54 18.69
N LYS A 120 0.21 4.62 19.62
CA LYS A 120 -0.15 5.90 20.26
C LYS A 120 0.81 6.22 21.40
N GLY A 121 1.07 7.52 21.64
CA GLY A 121 1.97 7.97 22.71
C GLY A 121 3.41 8.24 22.28
N LEU A 122 3.65 8.55 21.00
CA LEU A 122 4.99 8.97 20.53
C LEU A 122 5.46 10.21 21.28
N THR A 123 6.77 10.28 21.45
CA THR A 123 7.46 11.40 22.13
C THR A 123 8.81 11.65 21.45
N GLU A 124 9.45 12.74 21.82
CA GLU A 124 10.83 12.99 21.45
C GLU A 124 11.81 12.13 22.28
N TYR A 125 12.81 11.57 21.60
CA TYR A 125 14.01 10.95 22.15
C TYR A 125 15.25 11.68 21.64
N GLU A 126 16.32 11.76 22.44
CA GLU A 126 17.60 12.34 22.03
C GLU A 126 18.71 11.29 22.06
N CYS A 127 19.42 11.14 20.95
CA CYS A 127 20.68 10.42 20.89
C CYS A 127 21.83 11.37 21.25
N LEU A 128 22.33 11.25 22.47
CA LEU A 128 23.42 12.08 23.01
C LEU A 128 24.77 11.79 22.33
N THR A 129 24.91 10.62 21.70
CA THR A 129 26.13 10.23 20.97
C THR A 129 26.27 10.97 19.64
N CYS A 130 25.18 11.13 18.87
CA CYS A 130 25.21 11.74 17.54
C CYS A 130 24.45 13.06 17.41
N SER A 131 23.91 13.59 18.52
CA SER A 131 23.13 14.84 18.57
C SER A 131 21.94 14.83 17.59
N LEU A 132 21.13 13.77 17.67
CA LEU A 132 19.90 13.60 16.89
C LEU A 132 18.69 13.52 17.82
N VAL A 133 17.66 14.32 17.55
CA VAL A 133 16.33 14.21 18.16
C VAL A 133 15.44 13.38 17.24
N ILE A 134 14.69 12.43 17.80
CA ILE A 134 13.80 11.51 17.08
C ILE A 134 12.41 11.64 17.70
N PHE A 135 11.41 12.03 16.93
CA PHE A 135 10.01 11.87 17.33
C PHE A 135 9.53 10.49 16.91
N GLY A 136 9.18 9.66 17.90
CA GLY A 136 8.86 8.26 17.67
C GLY A 136 8.55 7.51 18.96
N ASP A 137 8.74 6.20 18.92
CA ASP A 137 8.59 5.28 20.03
C ASP A 137 9.90 4.51 20.28
N GLU A 138 9.87 3.54 21.20
CA GLU A 138 11.05 2.72 21.48
C GLU A 138 11.51 1.95 20.23
N GLU A 139 10.60 1.53 19.35
CA GLU A 139 10.95 0.85 18.09
C GLU A 139 11.72 1.80 17.16
N SER A 140 11.31 3.07 17.06
CA SER A 140 12.06 4.10 16.32
C SER A 140 13.50 4.24 16.85
N THR A 141 13.69 4.17 18.18
CA THR A 141 15.03 4.24 18.78
C THR A 141 15.86 2.97 18.51
N GLN A 142 15.23 1.79 18.49
CA GLN A 142 15.89 0.52 18.16
C GLN A 142 16.32 0.49 16.69
N LYS A 143 15.50 1.00 15.77
CA LYS A 143 15.85 1.18 14.35
C LYS A 143 17.09 2.06 14.20
N HIS A 144 17.13 3.19 14.92
CA HIS A 144 18.33 4.02 14.99
C HIS A 144 19.55 3.23 15.48
N HIS A 145 19.43 2.52 16.61
CA HIS A 145 20.50 1.66 17.10
C HIS A 145 21.00 0.63 16.06
N ALA A 146 20.08 -0.04 15.37
CA ALA A 146 20.39 -1.06 14.38
C ALA A 146 21.16 -0.48 13.19
N LEU A 147 20.72 0.67 12.65
CA LEU A 147 21.39 1.36 11.54
C LEU A 147 22.85 1.73 11.87
N PHE A 148 23.12 2.13 13.11
CA PHE A 148 24.46 2.54 13.53
C PHE A 148 25.34 1.37 14.01
N ALA A 149 24.77 0.37 14.70
CA ALA A 149 25.47 -0.86 15.05
C ALA A 149 26.00 -1.58 13.80
N ASN A 150 25.29 -1.40 12.69
CA ASN A 150 25.63 -1.87 11.36
C ASN A 150 26.18 -0.76 10.44
N ARG A 151 27.07 0.12 10.89
CA ARG A 151 27.93 0.88 9.95
C ARG A 151 28.89 0.00 9.10
N ARG A 152 28.78 -1.33 9.22
CA ARG A 152 29.27 -2.34 8.25
C ARG A 152 28.16 -3.16 7.59
N ALA A 153 26.86 -2.94 7.86
CA ALA A 153 25.89 -3.20 6.81
C ALA A 153 26.27 -2.23 5.71
N LYS A 154 26.59 -2.81 4.54
CA LYS A 154 26.89 -2.07 3.33
C LYS A 154 25.97 -0.85 3.29
N GLU A 155 26.57 0.32 3.10
CA GLU A 155 25.83 1.47 2.56
C GLU A 155 24.81 0.92 1.57
N ILE A 156 23.53 1.32 1.67
CA ILE A 156 22.51 0.83 0.72
C ILE A 156 22.90 1.41 -0.63
N VAL A 157 23.77 0.69 -1.33
CA VAL A 157 24.20 1.00 -2.67
C VAL A 157 23.09 0.47 -3.54
N LEU A 158 22.30 1.41 -4.06
CA LEU A 158 21.30 1.09 -5.06
C LEU A 158 22.00 0.37 -6.23
N PRO A 159 21.39 -0.70 -6.78
CA PRO A 159 21.92 -1.34 -7.97
C PRO A 159 22.18 -0.31 -9.08
N LYS A 160 23.23 -0.52 -9.88
CA LYS A 160 23.56 0.38 -11.00
C LYS A 160 22.34 0.69 -11.91
N PRO A 161 21.46 -0.29 -12.24
CA PRO A 161 20.25 -0.01 -13.01
C PRO A 161 19.33 1.01 -12.32
N VAL A 162 19.13 0.89 -11.01
CA VAL A 162 18.33 1.84 -10.21
C VAL A 162 18.97 3.23 -10.19
N LEU A 163 20.29 3.32 -10.05
CA LEU A 163 21.00 4.61 -10.10
C LEU A 163 20.85 5.28 -11.47
N TYR A 164 20.85 4.50 -12.55
CA TYR A 164 20.63 5.00 -13.91
C TYR A 164 19.20 5.54 -14.09
N LEU A 165 18.20 4.81 -13.60
CA LEU A 165 16.81 5.27 -13.56
C LEU A 165 16.72 6.63 -12.85
N LEU A 166 17.33 6.74 -11.66
CA LEU A 166 17.28 7.96 -10.84
C LEU A 166 18.33 9.03 -11.22
N SER A 167 18.92 8.97 -12.41
CA SER A 167 20.06 9.79 -12.81
C SER A 167 19.77 11.28 -12.89
N SER A 168 18.58 11.66 -13.37
CA SER A 168 18.17 13.07 -13.46
C SER A 168 16.65 13.22 -13.55
N ARG A 169 16.15 14.41 -13.19
CA ARG A 169 14.73 14.74 -13.34
C ARG A 169 14.26 14.65 -14.81
N ALA A 170 15.10 15.10 -15.75
CA ALA A 170 14.78 15.06 -17.18
C ALA A 170 14.64 13.62 -17.67
N PHE A 171 15.57 12.74 -17.28
CA PHE A 171 15.53 11.32 -17.63
C PHE A 171 14.29 10.62 -17.05
N ILE A 172 13.97 10.88 -15.77
CA ILE A 172 12.77 10.33 -15.13
C ILE A 172 11.51 10.74 -15.91
N GLN A 173 11.42 12.02 -16.29
CA GLN A 173 10.27 12.55 -17.03
C GLN A 173 10.14 11.89 -18.41
N GLU A 174 11.22 11.88 -19.20
CA GLU A 174 11.23 11.30 -20.54
C GLU A 174 10.89 9.80 -20.52
N ASN A 175 11.50 9.05 -19.59
CA ASN A 175 11.22 7.62 -19.48
C ASN A 175 9.78 7.37 -19.00
N SER A 176 9.27 8.18 -18.08
CA SER A 176 7.86 8.08 -17.63
C SER A 176 6.88 8.32 -18.79
N GLU A 177 7.15 9.30 -19.64
CA GLU A 177 6.33 9.59 -20.83
C GLU A 177 6.39 8.45 -21.85
N LYS A 178 7.56 7.84 -22.04
CA LYS A 178 7.72 6.65 -22.89
C LYS A 178 6.88 5.48 -22.36
N LEU A 179 6.99 5.17 -21.08
CA LEU A 179 6.23 4.08 -20.45
C LEU A 179 4.71 4.32 -20.53
N LEU A 180 4.28 5.55 -20.26
CA LEU A 180 2.88 5.96 -20.39
C LEU A 180 2.37 5.77 -21.82
N LYS A 181 3.14 6.21 -22.82
CA LYS A 181 2.77 6.08 -24.23
C LYS A 181 2.61 4.62 -24.63
N GLU A 182 3.47 3.74 -24.11
CA GLU A 182 3.39 2.31 -24.37
C GLU A 182 2.18 1.66 -23.70
N ALA A 183 1.97 1.92 -22.40
CA ALA A 183 0.80 1.42 -21.66
C ALA A 183 -0.52 1.93 -22.25
N SER A 184 -0.55 3.18 -22.73
CA SER A 184 -1.72 3.77 -23.37
C SER A 184 -2.12 3.08 -24.67
N LYS A 185 -1.16 2.46 -25.40
CA LYS A 185 -1.50 1.68 -26.61
C LYS A 185 -2.33 0.46 -26.25
N ALA A 186 -1.93 -0.28 -25.22
CA ALA A 186 -2.68 -1.42 -24.72
C ALA A 186 -4.04 -0.98 -24.16
N PHE A 187 -4.04 0.07 -23.34
CA PHE A 187 -5.26 0.55 -22.70
C PHE A 187 -6.32 1.09 -23.66
N ASN A 188 -5.91 1.74 -24.76
CA ASN A 188 -6.84 2.35 -25.72
C ASN A 188 -7.35 1.37 -26.78
N SER A 189 -6.69 0.21 -26.96
CA SER A 189 -6.99 -0.77 -27.99
C SER A 189 -7.75 -1.98 -27.44
N GLN A 190 -8.86 -1.74 -26.72
CA GLN A 190 -9.59 -2.79 -25.99
C GLN A 190 -10.47 -3.72 -26.85
N ASP A 191 -10.42 -3.59 -28.18
CA ASP A 191 -11.26 -4.39 -29.06
C ASP A 191 -10.86 -5.87 -29.03
N ASN A 192 -9.56 -6.14 -28.88
CA ASN A 192 -9.01 -7.49 -28.73
C ASN A 192 -9.46 -8.14 -27.41
N GLU A 193 -9.45 -7.41 -26.31
CA GLU A 193 -9.90 -7.90 -25.00
C GLU A 193 -11.41 -8.22 -25.01
N LYS A 194 -12.22 -7.39 -25.68
CA LYS A 194 -13.64 -7.66 -25.89
C LYS A 194 -13.85 -8.90 -26.77
N GLU A 195 -13.06 -9.05 -27.82
CA GLU A 195 -13.12 -10.22 -28.70
C GLU A 195 -12.83 -11.52 -27.93
N VAL A 196 -11.79 -11.54 -27.08
CA VAL A 196 -11.51 -12.67 -26.17
C VAL A 196 -12.73 -12.97 -25.30
N CYS A 197 -13.31 -11.95 -24.64
CA CYS A 197 -14.47 -12.13 -23.77
C CYS A 197 -15.68 -12.72 -24.53
N VAL A 198 -15.94 -12.23 -25.75
CA VAL A 198 -17.01 -12.75 -26.61
C VAL A 198 -16.73 -14.20 -27.02
N ALA A 199 -15.49 -14.54 -27.38
CA ALA A 199 -15.10 -15.90 -27.74
C ALA A 199 -15.27 -16.88 -26.56
N LEU A 200 -14.83 -16.48 -25.36
CA LEU A 200 -14.99 -17.26 -24.13
C LEU A 200 -16.47 -17.52 -23.82
N VAL A 201 -17.29 -16.46 -23.81
CA VAL A 201 -18.73 -16.58 -23.54
C VAL A 201 -19.42 -17.45 -24.61
N LYS A 202 -19.07 -17.27 -25.89
CA LYS A 202 -19.65 -18.05 -26.98
C LYS A 202 -19.38 -19.55 -26.82
N VAL A 203 -18.16 -19.92 -26.46
CA VAL A 203 -17.77 -21.34 -26.26
C VAL A 203 -18.38 -21.92 -25.00
N LEU A 204 -18.46 -21.14 -23.92
CA LEU A 204 -18.89 -21.66 -22.62
C LEU A 204 -20.40 -21.64 -22.44
N LYS A 205 -21.15 -20.86 -23.22
CA LYS A 205 -22.63 -20.80 -23.18
C LYS A 205 -23.33 -22.14 -23.42
N GLU A 206 -22.70 -23.07 -24.13
CA GLU A 206 -23.24 -24.42 -24.33
C GLU A 206 -23.34 -25.20 -23.01
N TYR A 207 -22.39 -24.96 -22.09
CA TYR A 207 -22.30 -25.65 -20.80
C TYR A 207 -22.82 -24.79 -19.63
N TYR A 208 -22.66 -23.47 -19.74
CA TYR A 208 -23.05 -22.47 -18.74
C TYR A 208 -23.87 -21.36 -19.43
N PRO A 209 -25.19 -21.54 -19.61
CA PRO A 209 -26.03 -20.63 -20.41
C PRO A 209 -26.03 -19.18 -19.92
N GLN A 210 -25.85 -18.96 -18.61
CA GLN A 210 -25.81 -17.63 -17.98
C GLN A 210 -24.42 -17.01 -17.94
N CYS A 211 -23.41 -17.62 -18.58
CA CYS A 211 -22.04 -17.18 -18.37
C CYS A 211 -21.75 -15.77 -18.92
N LYS A 212 -20.94 -15.03 -18.15
CA LYS A 212 -20.48 -13.67 -18.46
C LYS A 212 -18.98 -13.58 -18.20
N ALA A 213 -18.28 -12.83 -19.05
CA ALA A 213 -16.85 -12.58 -18.91
C ALA A 213 -16.59 -11.12 -18.54
N TYR A 214 -15.81 -10.90 -17.50
CA TYR A 214 -15.47 -9.60 -16.95
C TYR A 214 -13.94 -9.41 -16.98
N PRO A 215 -13.40 -8.62 -17.91
CA PRO A 215 -11.97 -8.35 -17.94
C PRO A 215 -11.58 -7.45 -16.76
N PHE A 216 -10.43 -7.74 -16.14
CA PHE A 216 -9.90 -6.95 -15.02
C PHE A 216 -8.37 -6.86 -15.09
N GLY A 217 -7.75 -6.17 -14.13
CA GLY A 217 -6.30 -6.18 -13.98
C GLY A 217 -5.57 -5.16 -14.85
N SER A 218 -4.30 -5.45 -15.14
CA SER A 218 -3.31 -4.42 -15.50
C SER A 218 -3.59 -3.73 -16.84
N ARG A 219 -4.04 -4.48 -17.86
CA ARG A 219 -4.48 -3.93 -19.16
C ARG A 219 -5.62 -2.93 -18.99
N LEU A 220 -6.53 -3.21 -18.06
CA LEU A 220 -7.73 -2.43 -17.81
C LEU A 220 -7.45 -1.22 -16.92
N THR A 221 -6.40 -1.23 -16.08
CA THR A 221 -6.01 -0.07 -15.27
C THR A 221 -5.06 0.88 -16.02
N GLY A 222 -4.55 0.51 -17.21
CA GLY A 222 -3.50 1.27 -17.89
C GLY A 222 -2.11 1.09 -17.27
N LEU A 223 -1.91 0.00 -16.52
CA LEU A 223 -0.62 -0.40 -15.96
C LEU A 223 0.04 -1.56 -16.75
N GLY A 224 -0.71 -2.17 -17.68
CA GLY A 224 -0.26 -3.24 -18.55
C GLY A 224 0.24 -2.72 -19.90
N TYR A 225 0.97 -3.58 -20.59
CA TYR A 225 1.49 -3.39 -21.94
C TYR A 225 0.81 -4.38 -22.91
N CYS A 226 1.12 -4.28 -24.20
CA CYS A 226 0.47 -5.13 -25.23
C CYS A 226 0.82 -6.61 -25.12
N ASP A 227 1.89 -6.95 -24.41
CA ASP A 227 2.36 -8.31 -24.11
C ASP A 227 1.95 -8.79 -22.71
N SER A 228 1.24 -7.96 -21.93
CA SER A 228 0.74 -8.37 -20.61
C SER A 228 -0.43 -9.33 -20.74
N ASP A 229 -0.64 -10.18 -19.74
CA ASP A 229 -1.79 -11.09 -19.73
C ASP A 229 -3.12 -10.32 -19.63
N LEU A 230 -4.19 -10.92 -20.15
CA LEU A 230 -5.56 -10.49 -19.93
C LEU A 230 -6.20 -11.31 -18.82
N ASP A 231 -6.41 -10.69 -17.66
CA ASP A 231 -7.14 -11.32 -16.58
C ASP A 231 -8.66 -11.24 -16.84
N VAL A 232 -9.35 -12.38 -16.76
CA VAL A 232 -10.80 -12.48 -16.96
C VAL A 232 -11.44 -13.18 -15.78
N PHE A 233 -12.46 -12.57 -15.19
CA PHE A 233 -13.36 -13.25 -14.29
C PHE A 233 -14.53 -13.81 -15.11
N LEU A 234 -14.72 -15.11 -15.07
CA LEU A 234 -15.85 -15.77 -15.69
C LEU A 234 -16.91 -16.09 -14.63
N ASP A 235 -18.03 -15.38 -14.71
CA ASP A 235 -19.22 -15.70 -13.95
C ASP A 235 -20.01 -16.79 -14.68
N ILE A 236 -20.24 -17.93 -14.04
CA ILE A 236 -20.98 -19.07 -14.61
C ILE A 236 -22.34 -19.30 -13.92
N GLY A 237 -22.76 -18.38 -13.03
CA GLY A 237 -24.06 -18.45 -12.34
C GLY A 237 -24.09 -17.64 -11.04
N ASP A 238 -24.41 -16.34 -11.13
CA ASP A 238 -24.54 -15.41 -10.00
C ASP A 238 -23.37 -15.45 -8.98
N MET A 239 -22.19 -15.81 -9.47
CA MET A 239 -20.97 -15.92 -8.68
C MET A 239 -20.29 -14.57 -8.47
N TYR A 240 -20.73 -13.53 -9.21
CA TYR A 240 -20.14 -12.19 -9.15
C TYR A 240 -20.10 -11.66 -7.71
N ASN A 241 -21.23 -11.74 -7.02
CA ASN A 241 -21.37 -11.31 -5.64
C ASN A 241 -20.94 -12.40 -4.66
N GLY A 242 -21.01 -13.68 -5.05
CA GLY A 242 -20.80 -14.85 -4.17
C GLY A 242 -22.10 -15.40 -3.55
N ASN A 243 -23.25 -15.15 -4.20
CA ASN A 243 -24.59 -15.44 -3.67
C ASN A 243 -25.13 -16.84 -4.01
N HIS A 244 -24.55 -17.54 -5.00
CA HIS A 244 -25.03 -18.86 -5.45
C HIS A 244 -24.08 -20.00 -5.06
N HIS A 245 -24.63 -21.23 -4.95
CA HIS A 245 -23.98 -22.50 -4.55
C HIS A 245 -23.68 -22.66 -3.05
N GLN A 246 -24.66 -22.39 -2.18
CA GLN A 246 -24.53 -22.51 -0.72
C GLN A 246 -25.36 -23.65 -0.09
N ASP A 247 -26.06 -24.48 -0.88
CA ASP A 247 -26.95 -25.54 -0.36
C ASP A 247 -26.57 -26.94 -0.90
N GLU A 248 -26.21 -27.85 0.00
CA GLU A 248 -25.87 -29.26 -0.29
C GLU A 248 -27.05 -30.01 -0.96
N GLU A 249 -28.29 -29.60 -0.69
CA GLU A 249 -29.50 -30.25 -1.22
C GLU A 249 -29.73 -29.91 -2.70
N GLU A 250 -29.32 -28.71 -3.14
CA GLU A 250 -29.44 -28.25 -4.52
C GLU A 250 -28.37 -28.89 -5.43
N GLN A 251 -27.16 -29.13 -4.93
CA GLN A 251 -26.09 -29.85 -5.64
C GLN A 251 -26.42 -31.34 -5.87
N ALA A 252 -27.03 -32.01 -4.89
CA ALA A 252 -27.51 -33.38 -5.05
C ALA A 252 -28.70 -33.46 -6.05
N ASN A 253 -29.56 -32.44 -6.04
CA ASN A 253 -30.65 -32.34 -7.01
C ASN A 253 -30.15 -32.05 -8.43
N ILE A 254 -29.13 -31.21 -8.65
CA ILE A 254 -28.59 -30.93 -10.01
C ILE A 254 -27.97 -32.19 -10.63
N VAL A 255 -27.17 -32.97 -9.89
CA VAL A 255 -26.60 -34.23 -10.42
C VAL A 255 -27.70 -35.26 -10.72
N THR A 256 -28.71 -35.34 -9.85
CA THR A 256 -29.85 -36.27 -10.02
C THR A 256 -30.81 -35.84 -11.14
N VAL A 257 -31.03 -34.53 -11.30
CA VAL A 257 -31.86 -33.92 -12.34
C VAL A 257 -31.14 -33.96 -13.68
N VAL A 258 -29.83 -33.72 -13.77
CA VAL A 258 -29.05 -33.86 -15.01
C VAL A 258 -29.03 -35.32 -15.47
N ALA A 259 -28.84 -36.28 -14.55
CA ALA A 259 -28.90 -37.71 -14.87
C ALA A 259 -30.29 -38.18 -15.33
N ARG A 260 -31.38 -37.68 -14.73
CA ARG A 260 -32.76 -38.01 -15.12
C ARG A 260 -33.25 -37.25 -16.37
N THR A 261 -32.79 -36.02 -16.58
CA THR A 261 -33.19 -35.14 -17.68
C THR A 261 -32.54 -35.56 -19.01
N LEU A 262 -31.30 -36.06 -18.97
CA LEU A 262 -30.62 -36.63 -20.15
C LEU A 262 -31.32 -37.88 -20.72
N GLN A 263 -32.23 -38.52 -19.98
CA GLN A 263 -32.91 -39.73 -20.42
C GLN A 263 -34.33 -39.54 -20.95
N LYS A 264 -35.01 -38.40 -20.72
CA LYS A 264 -36.48 -38.41 -20.89
C LYS A 264 -37.15 -37.39 -21.80
N HIS A 265 -36.65 -36.16 -22.03
CA HIS A 265 -37.45 -35.19 -22.81
C HIS A 265 -36.62 -34.28 -23.72
N LYS A 266 -36.68 -34.55 -25.04
CA LYS A 266 -35.96 -33.84 -26.11
C LYS A 266 -36.67 -32.59 -26.66
N ASN A 267 -37.88 -32.27 -26.21
CA ASN A 267 -38.69 -31.17 -26.73
C ASN A 267 -39.45 -30.51 -25.57
N LEU A 268 -39.62 -29.18 -25.61
CA LEU A 268 -40.14 -28.25 -24.58
C LEU A 268 -39.05 -27.71 -23.66
N PHE A 269 -38.72 -26.42 -23.78
CA PHE A 269 -39.00 -25.40 -22.75
C PHE A 269 -38.74 -24.01 -23.35
N SER A 270 -39.85 -23.30 -23.55
CA SER A 270 -39.98 -21.90 -23.93
C SER A 270 -39.98 -21.01 -22.69
N ASP A 271 -39.26 -19.89 -22.77
CA ASP A 271 -39.33 -18.67 -21.96
C ASP A 271 -39.15 -18.76 -20.42
N ILE A 272 -38.29 -17.88 -19.88
CA ILE A 272 -38.69 -16.80 -18.96
C ILE A 272 -37.49 -15.92 -18.57
N ASN A 273 -37.74 -14.61 -18.69
CA ASN A 273 -36.94 -13.47 -18.24
C ASN A 273 -36.55 -13.52 -16.75
N LYS A 274 -35.43 -12.88 -16.38
CA LYS A 274 -35.45 -11.57 -15.70
C LYS A 274 -34.05 -11.01 -15.44
N VAL A 275 -33.97 -9.70 -15.68
CA VAL A 275 -32.93 -8.75 -15.25
C VAL A 275 -32.76 -8.83 -13.74
N ASP A 276 -31.53 -8.65 -13.23
CA ASP A 276 -31.28 -7.81 -12.06
C ASP A 276 -29.82 -7.29 -12.04
N VAL A 277 -29.70 -6.00 -11.77
CA VAL A 277 -28.47 -5.22 -11.57
C VAL A 277 -28.39 -4.94 -10.09
N PHE A 278 -27.40 -5.43 -9.33
CA PHE A 278 -27.16 -4.95 -7.96
C PHE A 278 -25.71 -5.11 -7.46
N LEU A 279 -25.33 -4.11 -6.65
CA LEU A 279 -24.05 -3.82 -5.99
C LEU A 279 -23.96 -4.40 -4.57
N ASP A 280 -22.71 -4.64 -4.15
CA ASP A 280 -22.14 -5.09 -2.87
C ASP A 280 -22.97 -4.82 -1.59
N ILE A 281 -23.37 -5.90 -0.92
CA ILE A 281 -23.92 -5.92 0.45
C ILE A 281 -22.81 -6.43 1.37
N GLY A 282 -22.45 -5.59 2.35
CA GLY A 282 -21.48 -5.92 3.38
C GLY A 282 -21.74 -7.28 4.02
N ASP A 283 -20.64 -8.00 4.23
CA ASP A 283 -20.50 -9.35 4.83
C ASP A 283 -20.31 -10.52 3.85
N MET A 284 -20.41 -10.32 2.52
CA MET A 284 -20.17 -11.39 1.52
C MET A 284 -18.70 -11.79 1.28
N TYR A 285 -17.74 -10.89 1.53
CA TYR A 285 -16.35 -11.09 1.12
C TYR A 285 -15.45 -11.78 2.16
N ASN A 286 -15.99 -12.11 3.34
CA ASN A 286 -15.22 -12.69 4.44
C ASN A 286 -15.22 -14.23 4.49
N GLY A 287 -15.35 -14.90 3.34
CA GLY A 287 -14.98 -16.32 3.20
C GLY A 287 -15.65 -17.30 4.18
N ASN A 288 -16.78 -16.93 4.77
CA ASN A 288 -17.50 -17.78 5.74
C ASN A 288 -18.55 -18.68 5.07
N HIS A 289 -18.64 -18.68 3.73
CA HIS A 289 -19.41 -19.68 3.01
C HIS A 289 -18.48 -20.45 2.08
N HIS A 290 -18.42 -21.75 2.35
CA HIS A 290 -17.62 -22.79 1.72
C HIS A 290 -17.58 -22.63 0.20
N GLN A 291 -16.47 -22.10 -0.32
CA GLN A 291 -16.08 -22.32 -1.71
C GLN A 291 -15.28 -23.62 -1.71
N ASP A 292 -15.94 -24.73 -2.01
CA ASP A 292 -15.29 -26.03 -2.05
C ASP A 292 -14.12 -26.00 -3.05
N GLU A 293 -12.90 -26.29 -2.55
CA GLU A 293 -11.69 -26.33 -3.36
C GLU A 293 -11.80 -27.40 -4.46
N GLU A 294 -12.54 -28.48 -4.19
CA GLU A 294 -12.78 -29.56 -5.13
C GLU A 294 -13.71 -29.11 -6.27
N GLU A 295 -14.82 -28.43 -5.95
CA GLU A 295 -15.72 -27.82 -6.95
C GLU A 295 -15.01 -26.80 -7.85
N GLN A 296 -14.18 -25.92 -7.28
CA GLN A 296 -13.39 -24.96 -8.07
C GLN A 296 -12.37 -25.66 -8.98
N ALA A 297 -11.71 -26.70 -8.49
CA ALA A 297 -10.81 -27.52 -9.31
C ALA A 297 -11.56 -28.27 -10.44
N ASN A 298 -12.81 -28.68 -10.19
CA ASN A 298 -13.69 -29.28 -11.17
C ASN A 298 -14.11 -28.28 -12.25
N ILE A 299 -14.51 -27.06 -11.89
CA ILE A 299 -14.83 -25.99 -12.84
C ILE A 299 -13.64 -25.70 -13.74
N VAL A 300 -12.44 -25.50 -13.17
CA VAL A 300 -11.19 -25.31 -13.91
C VAL A 300 -10.96 -26.46 -14.89
N THR A 301 -11.20 -27.70 -14.47
CA THR A 301 -11.02 -28.87 -15.32
C THR A 301 -12.04 -28.94 -16.46
N VAL A 302 -13.31 -28.65 -16.19
CA VAL A 302 -14.37 -28.64 -17.21
C VAL A 302 -14.11 -27.53 -18.23
N VAL A 303 -13.87 -26.30 -17.79
CA VAL A 303 -13.62 -25.16 -18.66
C VAL A 303 -12.38 -25.39 -19.53
N ALA A 304 -11.27 -25.85 -18.94
CA ALA A 304 -10.08 -26.19 -19.72
C ALA A 304 -10.36 -27.26 -20.79
N ARG A 305 -11.10 -28.32 -20.46
CA ARG A 305 -11.49 -29.37 -21.43
C ARG A 305 -12.39 -28.82 -22.53
N THR A 306 -13.30 -27.91 -22.20
CA THR A 306 -14.17 -27.27 -23.19
C THR A 306 -13.33 -26.41 -24.14
N LEU A 307 -12.47 -25.55 -23.62
CA LEU A 307 -11.58 -24.72 -24.44
C LEU A 307 -10.66 -25.57 -25.34
N GLN A 308 -10.18 -26.72 -24.86
CA GLN A 308 -9.36 -27.66 -25.64
C GLN A 308 -10.07 -28.24 -26.88
N LYS A 309 -11.41 -28.27 -26.90
CA LYS A 309 -12.19 -28.71 -28.08
C LYS A 309 -12.19 -27.64 -29.19
N HIS A 310 -11.99 -26.36 -28.85
CA HIS A 310 -12.02 -25.23 -29.77
C HIS A 310 -10.60 -24.79 -30.18
N LYS A 311 -9.81 -25.73 -30.72
CA LYS A 311 -8.39 -25.53 -31.09
C LYS A 311 -8.18 -24.46 -32.18
N ASN A 312 -9.22 -24.07 -32.90
CA ASN A 312 -9.15 -22.98 -33.87
C ASN A 312 -9.11 -21.60 -33.19
N LEU A 313 -9.63 -21.48 -31.96
CA LEU A 313 -9.69 -20.21 -31.21
C LEU A 313 -8.64 -20.15 -30.09
N PHE A 314 -8.37 -21.29 -29.44
CA PHE A 314 -7.54 -21.35 -28.23
C PHE A 314 -6.36 -22.32 -28.36
N SER A 315 -5.23 -21.98 -27.73
CA SER A 315 -4.07 -22.87 -27.53
C SER A 315 -3.45 -22.69 -26.14
N ASP A 316 -2.41 -23.47 -25.83
CA ASP A 316 -1.57 -23.29 -24.64
C ASP A 316 -2.33 -23.32 -23.30
N ILE A 317 -3.34 -24.21 -23.25
CA ILE A 317 -4.26 -24.31 -22.11
C ILE A 317 -3.59 -25.01 -20.92
N ASN A 318 -3.43 -24.29 -19.82
CA ASN A 318 -2.85 -24.78 -18.58
C ASN A 318 -3.83 -24.62 -17.41
N LYS A 319 -3.91 -25.63 -16.55
CA LYS A 319 -4.76 -25.62 -15.34
C LYS A 319 -3.89 -25.32 -14.13
N VAL A 320 -4.20 -24.25 -13.40
CA VAL A 320 -3.52 -23.90 -12.15
C VAL A 320 -4.51 -24.08 -11.02
N ALA A 321 -4.71 -25.33 -10.58
CA ALA A 321 -5.71 -25.68 -9.58
C ALA A 321 -5.20 -25.62 -8.13
N GLY A 322 -3.88 -25.70 -7.90
CA GLY A 322 -3.28 -25.74 -6.56
C GLY A 322 -2.96 -24.38 -5.93
N ALA A 323 -3.41 -23.28 -6.54
CA ALA A 323 -3.19 -21.92 -6.04
C ALA A 323 -4.40 -21.43 -5.22
N ARG A 324 -4.20 -20.43 -4.36
CA ARG A 324 -5.26 -19.79 -3.53
C ARG A 324 -6.49 -19.31 -4.34
N THR A 325 -6.28 -19.03 -5.63
CA THR A 325 -7.33 -18.78 -6.61
C THR A 325 -7.05 -19.67 -7.81
N PRO A 326 -7.81 -20.77 -7.99
CA PRO A 326 -7.67 -21.63 -9.16
C PRO A 326 -7.96 -20.87 -10.46
N ILE A 327 -7.12 -21.04 -11.47
CA ILE A 327 -7.27 -20.38 -12.78
C ILE A 327 -7.05 -21.34 -13.96
N VAL A 328 -7.57 -20.96 -15.13
CA VAL A 328 -7.22 -21.55 -16.43
C VAL A 328 -6.42 -20.50 -17.21
N GLN A 329 -5.17 -20.82 -17.51
CA GLN A 329 -4.35 -20.00 -18.42
C GLN A 329 -4.57 -20.51 -19.85
N VAL A 330 -4.74 -19.61 -20.81
CA VAL A 330 -5.03 -19.96 -22.20
C VAL A 330 -4.59 -18.85 -23.15
N PHE A 331 -4.11 -19.22 -24.32
CA PHE A 331 -3.81 -18.28 -25.39
C PHE A 331 -4.99 -18.17 -26.37
N HIS A 332 -5.46 -16.94 -26.64
CA HIS A 332 -6.46 -16.66 -27.68
C HIS A 332 -5.77 -16.26 -28.99
N LYS A 333 -6.02 -17.03 -30.05
CA LYS A 333 -5.26 -16.95 -31.31
C LYS A 333 -5.55 -15.71 -32.13
N ASP A 334 -6.83 -15.38 -32.31
CA ASP A 334 -7.25 -14.30 -33.21
C ASP A 334 -6.77 -12.94 -32.69
N SER A 335 -6.85 -12.75 -31.37
CA SER A 335 -6.42 -11.51 -30.71
C SER A 335 -4.94 -11.51 -30.30
N ASN A 336 -4.26 -12.66 -30.38
CA ASN A 336 -2.86 -12.87 -29.96
C ASN A 336 -2.60 -12.43 -28.50
N ILE A 337 -3.38 -12.96 -27.56
CA ILE A 337 -3.35 -12.58 -26.13
C ILE A 337 -3.34 -13.82 -25.23
N ASP A 338 -2.42 -13.85 -24.28
CA ASP A 338 -2.45 -14.76 -23.12
C ASP A 338 -3.49 -14.31 -22.10
N CYS A 339 -4.28 -15.25 -21.60
CA CYS A 339 -5.43 -14.98 -20.73
C CYS A 339 -5.37 -15.84 -19.46
N ASP A 340 -5.61 -15.20 -18.32
CA ASP A 340 -5.78 -15.86 -17.03
C ASP A 340 -7.27 -15.81 -16.62
N ILE A 341 -7.94 -16.96 -16.66
CA ILE A 341 -9.38 -17.07 -16.39
C ILE A 341 -9.60 -17.54 -14.95
N SER A 342 -10.29 -16.71 -14.17
CA SER A 342 -10.68 -16.99 -12.78
C SER A 342 -12.18 -17.20 -12.63
N PHE A 343 -12.59 -18.00 -11.65
CA PHE A 343 -14.00 -18.40 -11.44
C PHE A 343 -14.51 -18.10 -10.02
N LYS A 344 -13.72 -17.39 -9.20
CA LYS A 344 -13.95 -17.32 -7.75
C LYS A 344 -15.07 -16.35 -7.35
N HIS A 345 -14.92 -15.08 -7.69
CA HIS A 345 -15.87 -13.99 -7.40
C HIS A 345 -15.41 -12.69 -8.09
N GLY A 346 -16.28 -11.69 -8.17
CA GLY A 346 -16.03 -10.40 -8.82
C GLY A 346 -15.03 -9.45 -8.13
N LEU A 347 -14.46 -9.78 -6.96
CA LEU A 347 -13.58 -8.87 -6.20
C LEU A 347 -12.41 -8.30 -7.02
N SER A 348 -11.82 -9.07 -7.93
CA SER A 348 -10.72 -8.58 -8.77
C SER A 348 -11.17 -7.51 -9.77
N VAL A 349 -12.43 -7.60 -10.22
CA VAL A 349 -13.09 -6.58 -11.05
C VAL A 349 -13.31 -5.32 -10.21
N GLU A 350 -13.85 -5.45 -8.99
CA GLU A 350 -14.07 -4.33 -8.08
C GLU A 350 -12.76 -3.63 -7.66
N ASN A 351 -11.71 -4.41 -7.37
CA ASN A 351 -10.38 -3.88 -7.10
C ASN A 351 -9.81 -3.10 -8.28
N THR A 352 -10.07 -3.55 -9.51
CA THR A 352 -9.68 -2.85 -10.74
C THR A 352 -10.44 -1.52 -10.86
N THR A 353 -11.73 -1.51 -10.56
CA THR A 353 -12.55 -0.28 -10.51
C THR A 353 -12.05 0.69 -9.44
N PHE A 354 -11.72 0.20 -8.24
CA PHE A 354 -11.16 1.02 -7.17
C PHE A 354 -9.81 1.65 -7.56
N ILE A 355 -8.92 0.91 -8.23
CA ILE A 355 -7.65 1.44 -8.72
C ILE A 355 -7.89 2.53 -9.77
N LYS A 356 -8.82 2.35 -10.70
CA LYS A 356 -9.20 3.38 -11.67
C LYS A 356 -9.70 4.65 -10.99
N LEU A 357 -10.56 4.52 -9.98
CA LEU A 357 -11.02 5.66 -9.19
C LEU A 357 -9.84 6.41 -8.54
N CYS A 358 -8.86 5.69 -8.00
CA CYS A 358 -7.65 6.31 -7.46
C CYS A 358 -6.83 7.05 -8.52
N PHE A 359 -6.81 6.57 -9.77
CA PHE A 359 -6.13 7.24 -10.88
C PHE A 359 -6.89 8.49 -11.34
N ASP A 360 -8.22 8.46 -11.34
CA ASP A 360 -9.04 9.63 -11.67
C ASP A 360 -8.85 10.76 -10.65
N VAL A 361 -8.70 10.41 -9.36
CA VAL A 361 -8.41 11.38 -8.30
C VAL A 361 -6.96 11.86 -8.35
N GLN A 362 -6.01 10.96 -8.62
CA GLN A 362 -4.58 11.26 -8.65
C GLN A 362 -3.93 10.75 -9.95
N THR A 363 -4.02 11.55 -11.00
CA THR A 363 -3.63 11.16 -12.37
C THR A 363 -2.15 10.87 -12.54
N ILE A 364 -1.28 11.48 -11.73
CA ILE A 364 0.17 11.19 -11.73
C ILE A 364 0.49 9.76 -11.26
N LEU A 365 -0.47 9.06 -10.66
CA LEU A 365 -0.25 7.74 -10.10
C LEU A 365 0.07 6.69 -11.17
N ILE A 366 -0.52 6.80 -12.38
CA ILE A 366 -0.24 5.87 -13.48
C ILE A 366 1.23 5.92 -13.87
N SER A 367 1.75 7.12 -14.19
CA SER A 367 3.16 7.28 -14.56
C SER A 367 4.10 6.88 -13.44
N THR A 368 3.74 7.22 -12.19
CA THR A 368 4.52 6.87 -11.02
C THR A 368 4.59 5.35 -10.81
N LEU A 369 3.48 4.64 -11.01
CA LEU A 369 3.43 3.17 -10.86
C LEU A 369 4.15 2.44 -11.99
N LEU A 370 4.01 2.90 -13.23
CA LEU A 370 4.78 2.36 -14.36
C LEU A 370 6.29 2.49 -14.09
N TYR A 371 6.71 3.67 -13.62
CA TYR A 371 8.10 3.90 -13.25
C TYR A 371 8.54 3.07 -12.04
N LEU A 372 7.65 2.89 -11.05
CA LEU A 372 7.92 2.07 -9.87
C LEU A 372 8.06 0.58 -10.23
N LYS A 373 7.31 0.09 -11.22
CA LYS A 373 7.45 -1.27 -11.76
C LYS A 373 8.83 -1.47 -12.41
N GLU A 374 9.26 -0.54 -13.26
CA GLU A 374 10.61 -0.52 -13.86
C GLU A 374 11.71 -0.47 -12.79
N TRP A 375 11.52 0.39 -11.78
CA TRP A 375 12.43 0.46 -10.64
C TRP A 375 12.51 -0.88 -9.90
N TYR A 376 11.37 -1.50 -9.60
CA TYR A 376 11.30 -2.77 -8.89
C TYR A 376 11.98 -3.89 -9.69
N ALA A 377 11.73 -3.98 -11.01
CA ALA A 377 12.40 -4.90 -11.92
C ALA A 377 13.92 -4.66 -12.02
N SER A 378 14.37 -3.43 -11.80
CA SER A 378 15.78 -3.03 -11.76
C SER A 378 16.47 -3.31 -10.43
N THR A 379 15.75 -3.83 -9.44
CA THR A 379 16.29 -4.23 -8.14
C THR A 379 16.51 -5.74 -8.05
N ASN A 380 17.18 -6.19 -6.99
CA ASN A 380 17.24 -7.63 -6.65
C ASN A 380 16.07 -8.05 -5.73
N LEU A 381 15.02 -7.23 -5.63
CA LEU A 381 13.85 -7.54 -4.81
C LEU A 381 12.90 -8.46 -5.60
N SER A 382 12.29 -9.40 -4.90
CA SER A 382 11.30 -10.32 -5.45
C SER A 382 10.17 -10.56 -4.44
N GLY A 383 9.07 -11.16 -4.89
CA GLY A 383 7.95 -11.57 -4.03
C GLY A 383 6.78 -10.61 -3.96
N LEU A 384 6.89 -9.38 -4.47
CA LEU A 384 5.75 -8.49 -4.69
C LEU A 384 5.23 -8.61 -6.11
N SER A 385 3.90 -8.77 -6.24
CA SER A 385 3.20 -8.65 -7.52
C SER A 385 3.00 -7.18 -7.90
N SER A 386 2.73 -6.92 -9.19
CA SER A 386 2.34 -5.58 -9.67
C SER A 386 1.14 -5.02 -8.91
N TYR A 387 0.17 -5.87 -8.56
CA TYR A 387 -0.98 -5.47 -7.73
C TYR A 387 -0.57 -5.09 -6.31
N ALA A 388 0.29 -5.89 -5.66
CA ALA A 388 0.78 -5.57 -4.31
C ALA A 388 1.57 -4.26 -4.28
N LEU A 389 2.41 -4.02 -5.30
CA LEU A 389 3.16 -2.77 -5.47
C LEU A 389 2.22 -1.58 -5.67
N THR A 390 1.16 -1.76 -6.47
CA THR A 390 0.11 -0.75 -6.68
C THR A 390 -0.60 -0.41 -5.38
N MET A 391 -1.00 -1.43 -4.62
CA MET A 391 -1.68 -1.24 -3.34
C MET A 391 -0.79 -0.57 -2.29
N LEU A 392 0.51 -0.88 -2.27
CA LEU A 392 1.46 -0.20 -1.38
C LEU A 392 1.55 1.30 -1.69
N MET A 393 1.55 1.67 -2.96
CA MET A 393 1.57 3.08 -3.36
C MET A 393 0.26 3.80 -3.03
N ILE A 394 -0.90 3.16 -3.26
CA ILE A 394 -2.20 3.71 -2.86
C ILE A 394 -2.23 3.92 -1.34
N PHE A 395 -1.76 2.93 -0.56
CA PHE A 395 -1.66 3.05 0.90
C PHE A 395 -0.72 4.20 1.33
N TYR A 396 0.42 4.36 0.66
CA TYR A 396 1.30 5.51 0.88
C TYR A 396 0.58 6.84 0.62
N LEU A 397 -0.17 6.96 -0.47
CA LEU A 397 -0.93 8.18 -0.77
C LEU A 397 -2.06 8.41 0.24
N GLN A 398 -2.71 7.37 0.74
CA GLN A 398 -3.72 7.47 1.80
C GLN A 398 -3.12 7.97 3.11
N THR A 399 -2.00 7.38 3.55
CA THR A 399 -1.31 7.77 4.79
C THR A 399 -0.69 9.16 4.71
N THR A 400 -0.45 9.67 3.50
CA THR A 400 0.05 11.02 3.27
C THR A 400 -1.04 12.05 2.97
N GLY A 401 -2.31 11.63 2.89
CA GLY A 401 -3.47 12.50 2.72
C GLY A 401 -3.80 12.89 1.28
N TYR A 402 -3.19 12.24 0.29
CA TYR A 402 -3.47 12.48 -1.14
C TYR A 402 -4.60 11.60 -1.69
N LEU A 403 -4.99 10.55 -0.99
CA LEU A 403 -6.15 9.72 -1.30
C LEU A 403 -6.97 9.48 -0.02
N LEU A 404 -8.29 9.32 -0.18
CA LEU A 404 -9.17 8.95 0.92
C LEU A 404 -8.98 7.48 1.31
N SER A 405 -9.21 7.17 2.57
CA SER A 405 -9.25 5.78 3.03
C SER A 405 -10.45 5.06 2.39
N VAL A 406 -10.35 3.74 2.19
CA VAL A 406 -11.47 2.93 1.66
C VAL A 406 -12.71 3.07 2.56
N LYS A 407 -12.52 3.18 3.88
CA LYS A 407 -13.60 3.39 4.84
C LYS A 407 -14.34 4.71 4.61
N ASP A 408 -13.62 5.77 4.25
CA ASP A 408 -14.23 7.07 4.02
C ASP A 408 -14.88 7.16 2.65
N LEU A 409 -14.30 6.52 1.62
CA LEU A 409 -14.93 6.39 0.30
C LEU A 409 -16.29 5.69 0.39
N ARG A 410 -16.45 4.68 1.25
CA ARG A 410 -17.73 3.98 1.47
C ARG A 410 -18.82 4.83 2.11
N ARG A 411 -18.49 6.03 2.62
CA ARG A 411 -19.44 6.93 3.29
C ARG A 411 -19.95 8.03 2.38
N ILE A 412 -19.36 8.18 1.20
CA ILE A 412 -19.72 9.12 0.14
C ILE A 412 -20.65 8.35 -0.82
#